data_AF-A0A3Q0FNA3-F1
#
_entry.id   AF-A0A3Q0FNA3-F1
#
_cell.length_a   1.000
_cell.length_b   1.000
_cell.length_c   1.000
_cell.angle_alpha   90.00
_cell.angle_beta   90.00
_cell.angle_gamma   90.00
#
_symmetry.space_group_name_H-M   'P 1'
#
loop_
_entity.id
_entity.type
_entity.pdbx_description
1 polymer ?
#
loop_
_entity_poly.entity_id
_entity_poly.type
_entity_poly.pdbx_seq_one_letter_code
_entity_poly.pdbx_strand_id
1 'polypeptide(L)'
;MKNLKIEILQLEKETADIAHPFFLNQKYEILQDMNRHLEAVLKEKKTLRQRLMKPLCQENLPIEAVFHRYVVEFLTLAVSFIEKLESHLQTVRSIPQIPQTMKNLDNALAKIDLLVTEVEELAEQVLKWRELQKGIHCDSFQNSKSDHSFSSLNPI
;
A
#
# COMPACT_ATOMS: atom_id res chain seq x y z
N MET A 1 -61.90 -83.34 3.49
CA MET A 1 -61.34 -82.58 2.36
C MET A 1 -61.53 -81.06 2.46
N LYS A 2 -62.69 -80.53 2.89
CA LYS A 2 -62.94 -79.07 2.90
C LYS A 2 -62.03 -78.26 3.86
N ASN A 3 -61.70 -78.76 5.05
CA ASN A 3 -60.84 -78.04 6.02
C ASN A 3 -59.38 -77.91 5.57
N LEU A 4 -58.79 -78.98 5.04
CA LEU A 4 -57.40 -78.95 4.51
C LEU A 4 -57.22 -77.92 3.41
N LYS A 5 -58.22 -77.75 2.53
CA LYS A 5 -58.19 -76.76 1.46
C LYS A 5 -58.15 -75.33 2.01
N ILE A 6 -58.88 -75.07 3.09
CA ILE A 6 -58.92 -73.75 3.74
C ILE A 6 -57.58 -73.45 4.42
N GLU A 7 -57.00 -74.45 5.10
CA GLU A 7 -55.71 -74.32 5.78
C GLU A 7 -54.57 -74.04 4.79
N ILE A 8 -54.56 -74.69 3.63
CA ILE A 8 -53.60 -74.41 2.55
C ILE A 8 -53.74 -72.97 2.04
N LEU A 9 -54.95 -72.51 1.77
CA LEU A 9 -55.19 -71.14 1.30
C LEU A 9 -54.80 -70.08 2.35
N GLN A 10 -54.99 -70.39 3.63
CA GLN A 10 -54.59 -69.53 4.73
C GLN A 10 -53.05 -69.44 4.82
N LEU A 11 -52.36 -70.57 4.71
CA LEU A 11 -50.89 -70.62 4.68
C LEU A 11 -50.31 -69.91 3.46
N GLU A 12 -50.93 -70.06 2.28
CA GLU A 12 -50.55 -69.33 1.07
C GLU A 12 -50.67 -67.81 1.26
N LYS A 13 -51.74 -67.36 1.92
CA LYS A 13 -51.95 -65.93 2.25
C LYS A 13 -50.92 -65.41 3.26
N GLU A 14 -50.65 -66.18 4.31
CA GLU A 14 -49.69 -65.80 5.37
C GLU A 14 -48.24 -65.78 4.86
N THR A 15 -47.92 -66.62 3.87
CA THR A 15 -46.57 -66.72 3.29
C THR A 15 -46.42 -65.92 1.99
N ALA A 16 -47.48 -65.24 1.54
CA ALA A 16 -47.50 -64.56 0.24
C ALA A 16 -46.41 -63.48 0.12
N ASP A 17 -46.08 -62.78 1.19
CA ASP A 17 -45.10 -61.69 1.16
C ASP A 17 -43.65 -62.15 0.90
N ILE A 18 -43.36 -63.44 1.14
CA ILE A 18 -42.04 -64.06 0.90
C ILE A 18 -42.05 -65.14 -0.19
N ALA A 19 -43.22 -65.64 -0.60
CA ALA A 19 -43.32 -66.68 -1.63
C ALA A 19 -43.95 -66.18 -2.93
N HIS A 20 -44.83 -65.17 -2.87
CA HIS A 20 -45.59 -64.75 -4.04
C HIS A 20 -44.76 -63.78 -4.90
N PRO A 21 -44.64 -64.03 -6.23
CA PRO A 21 -43.82 -63.24 -7.14
C PRO A 21 -44.09 -61.74 -7.12
N PHE A 22 -45.35 -61.33 -6.91
CA PHE A 22 -45.71 -59.91 -6.82
C PHE A 22 -44.96 -59.18 -5.68
N PHE A 23 -45.01 -59.70 -4.45
CA PHE A 23 -44.37 -59.06 -3.30
C PHE A 23 -42.84 -59.20 -3.36
N LEU A 24 -42.34 -60.31 -3.90
CA LEU A 24 -40.92 -60.51 -4.15
C LEU A 24 -40.37 -59.53 -5.17
N ASN A 25 -41.05 -59.32 -6.30
CA ASN A 25 -40.66 -58.34 -7.31
C ASN A 25 -40.70 -56.92 -6.72
N GLN A 26 -41.71 -56.58 -5.93
CA GLN A 26 -41.78 -55.28 -5.26
C GLN A 26 -40.58 -55.06 -4.33
N LYS A 27 -40.24 -56.04 -3.49
CA LYS A 27 -39.07 -55.98 -2.60
C LYS A 27 -37.76 -55.90 -3.41
N TYR A 28 -37.67 -56.64 -4.52
CA TYR A 28 -36.52 -56.61 -5.42
C TYR A 28 -36.33 -55.23 -6.06
N GLU A 29 -37.39 -54.60 -6.57
CA GLU A 29 -37.32 -53.27 -7.17
C GLU A 29 -36.86 -52.22 -6.16
N ILE A 30 -37.40 -52.24 -4.93
CA ILE A 30 -36.98 -51.32 -3.86
C ILE A 30 -35.50 -51.53 -3.52
N LEU A 31 -35.06 -52.78 -3.41
CA LEU A 31 -33.66 -53.09 -3.10
C LEU A 31 -32.74 -52.68 -4.25
N GLN A 32 -33.16 -52.88 -5.49
CA GLN A 32 -32.41 -52.50 -6.67
C GLN A 32 -32.28 -50.98 -6.78
N ASP A 33 -33.36 -50.25 -6.51
CA ASP A 33 -33.36 -48.79 -6.49
C ASP A 33 -32.39 -48.24 -5.42
N MET A 34 -32.46 -48.81 -4.20
CA MET A 34 -31.52 -48.46 -3.13
C MET A 34 -30.06 -48.74 -3.54
N ASN A 35 -29.79 -49.87 -4.19
CA ASN A 35 -28.44 -50.17 -4.70
C ASN A 35 -27.97 -49.16 -5.75
N ARG A 36 -28.82 -48.77 -6.69
CA ARG A 36 -28.49 -47.72 -7.69
C ARG A 36 -28.16 -46.40 -7.01
N HIS A 37 -28.93 -46.01 -5.99
CA HIS A 37 -28.66 -44.81 -5.22
C HIS A 37 -27.32 -44.89 -4.47
N LEU A 38 -27.00 -46.01 -3.84
CA LEU A 38 -25.72 -46.21 -3.15
C LEU A 38 -24.54 -46.15 -4.13
N GLU A 39 -24.65 -46.77 -5.31
CA GLU A 39 -23.62 -46.69 -6.36
C GLU A 39 -23.40 -45.25 -6.83
N ALA A 40 -24.47 -44.48 -7.02
CA ALA A 40 -24.39 -43.07 -7.38
C ALA A 40 -23.67 -42.25 -6.31
N VAL A 41 -24.01 -42.43 -5.03
CA VAL A 41 -23.36 -41.76 -3.90
C VAL A 41 -21.86 -42.11 -3.82
N LEU A 42 -21.51 -43.39 -4.01
CA LEU A 42 -20.11 -43.83 -4.00
C LEU A 42 -19.32 -43.22 -5.16
N LYS A 43 -19.92 -43.13 -6.36
CA LYS A 43 -19.32 -42.47 -7.52
C LYS A 43 -19.06 -40.99 -7.25
N GLU A 44 -20.05 -40.27 -6.75
CA GLU A 44 -19.91 -38.85 -6.41
C GLU A 44 -18.87 -38.62 -5.30
N LYS A 45 -18.86 -39.45 -4.25
CA LYS A 45 -17.82 -39.40 -3.20
C LYS A 45 -16.42 -39.56 -3.79
N LYS A 46 -16.24 -40.47 -4.76
CA LYS A 46 -14.96 -40.67 -5.45
C LYS A 46 -14.58 -39.44 -6.28
N THR A 47 -15.50 -38.90 -7.07
CA THR A 47 -15.30 -37.69 -7.87
C THR A 47 -14.95 -36.49 -7.00
N LEU A 48 -15.68 -36.29 -5.90
CA LEU A 48 -15.44 -35.21 -4.96
C LEU A 48 -14.05 -35.32 -4.33
N ARG A 49 -13.65 -36.51 -3.88
CA ARG A 49 -12.29 -36.73 -3.36
C ARG A 49 -11.24 -36.38 -4.40
N GLN A 50 -11.39 -36.82 -5.65
CA GLN A 50 -10.45 -36.50 -6.72
C GLN A 50 -10.35 -34.99 -6.99
N ARG A 51 -11.48 -34.28 -6.92
CA ARG A 51 -11.52 -32.82 -7.06
C ARG A 51 -10.84 -32.12 -5.89
N LEU A 52 -11.10 -32.55 -4.65
CA LEU A 52 -10.51 -31.96 -3.45
C LEU A 52 -9.01 -32.27 -3.31
N MET A 53 -8.55 -33.40 -3.83
CA MET A 53 -7.11 -33.73 -3.89
C MET A 53 -6.36 -32.94 -4.96
N LYS A 54 -7.05 -32.29 -5.91
CA LYS A 54 -6.41 -31.35 -6.83
C LYS A 54 -6.25 -30.02 -6.08
N PRO A 55 -5.01 -29.59 -5.80
CA PRO A 55 -4.80 -28.31 -5.14
C PRO A 55 -5.35 -27.19 -6.04
N LEU A 56 -6.17 -26.30 -5.46
CA LEU A 56 -6.86 -25.20 -6.16
C LEU A 56 -5.88 -24.21 -6.81
N CYS A 57 -4.70 -24.08 -6.22
CA CYS A 57 -3.53 -23.41 -6.75
C CYS A 57 -2.35 -24.30 -6.41
N GLN A 58 -1.33 -24.40 -7.27
CA GLN A 58 -0.02 -24.86 -6.83
C GLN A 58 0.50 -23.84 -5.80
N GLU A 59 0.18 -24.04 -4.52
CA GLU A 59 0.68 -23.17 -3.42
C GLU A 59 2.20 -23.18 -3.33
N ASN A 60 2.83 -24.20 -3.93
CA ASN A 60 4.26 -24.31 -4.11
C ASN A 60 4.55 -24.39 -5.60
N LEU A 61 5.53 -23.62 -6.08
CA LEU A 61 6.11 -23.84 -7.40
C LEU A 61 6.47 -25.34 -7.51
N PRO A 62 6.19 -26.02 -8.63
CA PRO A 62 6.54 -27.43 -8.81
C PRO A 62 8.05 -27.59 -8.96
N ILE A 63 8.74 -27.43 -7.84
CA ILE A 63 10.17 -27.58 -7.69
C ILE A 63 10.38 -28.79 -6.79
N GLU A 64 11.26 -29.68 -7.20
CA GLU A 64 11.69 -30.80 -6.38
C GLU A 64 12.35 -30.28 -5.09
N ALA A 65 12.11 -30.94 -3.95
CA ALA A 65 12.58 -30.47 -2.64
C ALA A 65 14.10 -30.21 -2.58
N VAL A 66 14.88 -30.95 -3.37
CA VAL A 66 16.34 -30.78 -3.49
C VAL A 66 16.76 -29.41 -4.02
N PHE A 67 15.88 -28.75 -4.80
CA PHE A 67 16.16 -27.45 -5.39
C PHE A 67 15.60 -26.26 -4.62
N HIS A 68 14.78 -26.50 -3.57
CA HIS A 68 14.15 -25.42 -2.81
C HIS A 68 15.17 -24.46 -2.22
N ARG A 69 16.26 -24.97 -1.64
CA ARG A 69 17.33 -24.14 -1.08
C ARG A 69 17.94 -23.19 -2.12
N TYR A 70 18.26 -23.71 -3.31
CA TYR A 70 18.86 -22.92 -4.38
C TYR A 70 17.89 -21.88 -4.93
N VAL A 71 16.60 -22.23 -5.06
CA VAL A 71 15.59 -21.30 -5.54
C VAL A 71 15.35 -20.17 -4.53
N VAL A 72 15.33 -20.47 -3.23
CA VAL A 72 15.23 -19.43 -2.19
C VAL A 72 16.44 -18.49 -2.25
N GLU A 73 17.66 -19.04 -2.27
CA GLU A 73 18.90 -18.24 -2.38
C GLU A 73 18.89 -17.37 -3.65
N PHE A 74 18.49 -17.93 -4.80
CA PHE A 74 18.38 -17.21 -6.06
C PHE A 74 17.33 -16.11 -6.01
N LEU A 75 16.13 -16.37 -5.49
CA LEU A 75 15.07 -15.38 -5.39
C LEU A 75 15.47 -14.24 -4.47
N THR A 76 16.13 -14.52 -3.34
CA THR A 76 16.68 -13.50 -2.46
C THR A 76 17.71 -12.63 -3.19
N LEU A 77 18.62 -13.25 -3.96
CA LEU A 77 19.59 -12.51 -4.74
C LEU A 77 18.92 -11.65 -5.82
N ALA A 78 17.95 -12.20 -6.55
CA ALA A 78 17.20 -11.51 -7.58
C ALA A 78 16.46 -10.29 -7.03
N VAL A 79 15.77 -10.42 -5.89
CA VAL A 79 15.09 -9.30 -5.22
C VAL A 79 16.10 -8.22 -4.84
N SER A 80 17.21 -8.58 -4.18
CA SER A 80 18.23 -7.61 -3.77
C SER A 80 18.90 -6.90 -4.96
N PHE A 81 19.04 -7.61 -6.10
CA PHE A 81 19.56 -7.05 -7.33
C PHE A 81 18.58 -6.03 -7.93
N ILE A 82 17.29 -6.38 -8.00
CA ILE A 82 16.24 -5.50 -8.51
C ILE A 82 16.18 -4.21 -7.67
N GLU A 83 16.20 -4.33 -6.34
CA GLU A 83 16.19 -3.17 -5.43
C GLU A 83 17.40 -2.23 -5.67
N LYS A 84 18.60 -2.79 -5.79
CA LYS A 84 19.81 -2.01 -6.09
C LYS A 84 19.76 -1.36 -7.47
N LEU A 85 19.29 -2.10 -8.47
CA LEU A 85 19.15 -1.59 -9.83
C LEU A 85 18.18 -0.41 -9.88
N GLU A 86 17.03 -0.52 -9.22
CA GLU A 86 16.04 0.56 -9.13
C GLU A 86 16.64 1.81 -8.46
N SER A 87 17.38 1.64 -7.36
CA SER A 87 18.06 2.75 -6.69
C SER A 87 19.08 3.45 -7.62
N HIS A 88 19.83 2.68 -8.39
CA HIS A 88 20.79 3.22 -9.36
C HIS A 88 20.08 3.95 -10.50
N LEU A 89 19.00 3.37 -11.05
CA LEU A 89 18.19 4.01 -12.09
C LEU A 89 17.56 5.31 -11.60
N GLN A 90 17.06 5.35 -10.37
CA GLN A 90 16.51 6.56 -9.77
C GLN A 90 17.59 7.65 -9.63
N THR A 91 18.79 7.26 -9.23
CA THR A 91 19.94 8.18 -9.19
C THR A 91 20.24 8.74 -10.58
N VAL A 92 20.37 7.89 -11.60
CA VAL A 92 20.60 8.32 -12.99
C VAL A 92 19.50 9.25 -13.50
N ARG A 93 18.24 8.96 -13.16
CA ARG A 93 17.08 9.77 -13.55
C ARG A 93 17.05 11.15 -12.89
N SER A 94 17.65 11.29 -11.71
CA SER A 94 17.77 12.58 -11.01
C SER A 94 18.86 13.49 -11.58
N ILE A 95 19.90 12.94 -12.22
CA ILE A 95 21.04 13.73 -12.74
C ILE A 95 20.60 14.87 -13.68
N PRO A 96 19.73 14.64 -14.69
CA PRO A 96 19.27 15.72 -15.57
C PRO A 96 18.48 16.83 -14.88
N GLN A 97 17.97 16.59 -13.66
CA GLN A 97 17.26 17.60 -12.87
C GLN A 97 18.22 18.53 -12.11
N ILE A 98 19.47 18.09 -11.87
CA ILE A 98 20.48 18.86 -11.13
C ILE A 98 20.75 20.22 -11.79
N PRO A 99 21.00 20.35 -13.11
CA PRO A 99 21.23 21.65 -13.74
C PRO A 99 20.05 22.61 -13.59
N GLN A 100 18.81 22.10 -13.66
CA GLN A 100 17.62 22.94 -13.47
C GLN A 100 17.52 23.43 -12.03
N THR A 101 17.78 22.55 -11.04
CA THR A 101 17.82 22.97 -9.63
C THR A 101 18.94 23.97 -9.35
N MET A 102 20.10 23.80 -9.99
CA MET A 102 21.25 24.70 -9.87
C MET A 102 20.91 26.08 -10.43
N LYS A 103 20.32 26.15 -11.62
CA LYS A 103 19.85 27.41 -12.21
C LYS A 103 18.83 28.14 -11.33
N ASN A 104 17.93 27.40 -10.69
CA ASN A 104 16.96 27.99 -9.75
C ASN A 104 17.67 28.58 -8.52
N LEU A 105 18.72 27.91 -8.03
CA LEU A 105 19.55 28.39 -6.93
C LEU A 105 20.36 29.63 -7.34
N ASP A 106 20.98 29.63 -8.52
CA ASP A 106 21.71 30.80 -9.04
C ASP A 106 20.79 32.03 -9.15
N ASN A 107 19.57 31.83 -9.63
CA ASN A 107 18.56 32.90 -9.68
C ASN A 107 18.16 33.41 -8.29
N ALA A 108 18.09 32.52 -7.29
CA ALA A 108 17.79 32.89 -5.91
C ALA A 108 18.96 33.67 -5.28
N LEU A 109 20.20 33.24 -5.56
CA LEU A 109 21.41 33.92 -5.13
C LEU A 109 21.48 35.35 -5.70
N ALA A 110 21.26 35.51 -7.01
CA ALA A 110 21.26 36.83 -7.65
C ALA A 110 20.20 37.78 -7.06
N LYS A 111 19.04 37.26 -6.65
CA LYS A 111 18.01 38.05 -5.96
C LYS A 111 18.45 38.46 -4.56
N ILE A 112 19.12 37.57 -3.83
CA ILE A 112 19.66 37.88 -2.51
C ILE A 112 20.75 38.95 -2.63
N ASP A 113 21.66 38.83 -3.60
CA ASP A 113 22.70 39.83 -3.84
C ASP A 113 22.10 41.20 -4.13
N LEU A 114 21.07 41.27 -4.97
CA LEU A 114 20.36 42.53 -5.22
C LEU A 114 19.79 43.12 -3.93
N LEU A 115 19.08 42.31 -3.13
CA LEU A 115 18.51 42.78 -1.86
C LEU A 115 19.59 43.25 -0.88
N VAL A 116 20.75 42.60 -0.83
CA VAL A 116 21.88 43.03 -0.02
C VAL A 116 22.33 44.42 -0.45
N THR A 117 22.51 44.65 -1.76
CA THR A 117 22.91 45.98 -2.27
C THR A 117 21.87 47.06 -1.98
N GLU A 118 20.57 46.76 -2.09
CA GLU A 118 19.50 47.69 -1.73
C GLU A 118 19.51 48.02 -0.24
N VAL A 119 19.77 47.04 0.62
CA VAL A 119 19.87 47.23 2.08
C VAL A 119 21.12 48.05 2.44
N GLU A 120 22.24 47.81 1.78
CA GLU A 120 23.46 48.61 1.95
C GLU A 120 23.23 50.08 1.57
N GLU A 121 22.58 50.34 0.42
CA GLU A 121 22.24 51.69 -0.01
C GLU A 121 21.30 52.39 1.00
N LEU A 122 20.25 51.69 1.45
CA LEU A 122 19.33 52.21 2.46
C LEU A 122 20.06 52.52 3.77
N ALA A 123 21.00 51.67 4.19
CA ALA A 123 21.80 51.90 5.40
C ALA A 123 22.68 53.15 5.26
N GLU A 124 23.32 53.35 4.11
CA GLU A 124 24.08 54.58 3.82
C GLU A 124 23.19 55.82 3.86
N GLN A 125 22.00 55.76 3.25
CA GLN A 125 21.05 56.86 3.28
C GLN A 125 20.67 57.21 4.73
N VAL A 126 20.37 56.21 5.57
CA VAL A 126 20.05 56.41 7.00
C VAL A 126 21.21 57.06 7.76
N LEU A 127 22.45 56.68 7.48
CA LEU A 127 23.63 57.29 8.09
C LEU A 127 23.78 58.76 7.68
N LYS A 128 23.66 59.08 6.39
CA LYS A 128 23.68 60.46 5.87
C LYS A 128 22.58 61.32 6.50
N TRP A 129 21.36 60.79 6.59
CA TRP A 129 20.25 61.46 7.26
C TRP A 129 20.54 61.74 8.75
N ARG A 130 21.14 60.79 9.47
CA ARG A 130 21.52 60.96 10.87
C ARG A 130 22.60 62.03 11.06
N GLU A 131 23.58 62.09 10.17
CA GLU A 131 24.63 63.12 10.19
C GLU A 131 24.05 64.52 9.94
N LEU A 132 23.17 64.65 8.94
CA LEU A 132 22.47 65.90 8.66
C LEU A 132 21.69 66.39 9.89
N GLN A 133 20.99 65.48 10.57
CA GLN A 133 20.23 65.80 11.78
C GLN A 133 21.13 66.26 12.94
N LYS A 134 22.32 65.67 13.09
CA LYS A 134 23.32 66.11 14.09
C LYS A 134 23.88 67.50 13.77
N GLY A 135 24.12 67.82 12.50
CA GLY A 135 24.58 69.15 12.07
C GLY A 135 23.57 70.25 12.39
N ILE A 136 22.29 70.02 12.03
CA ILE A 136 21.18 70.95 12.33
C ILE A 136 21.00 71.15 13.85
N HIS A 137 21.18 70.09 14.63
CA HIS A 137 21.17 70.17 16.10
C HIS A 137 22.41 70.89 16.66
N CYS A 138 23.56 70.92 15.97
CA CYS A 138 24.72 71.68 16.45
C CYS A 138 24.59 73.19 16.14
N ASP A 139 24.06 73.54 14.97
CA ASP A 139 23.85 74.93 14.54
C ASP A 139 22.77 75.65 15.37
N SER A 140 21.73 74.92 15.79
CA SER A 140 20.68 75.45 16.68
C SER A 140 21.17 75.69 18.13
N PHE A 141 22.21 74.99 18.59
CA PHE A 141 22.82 75.23 19.91
C PHE A 141 23.85 76.37 19.89
N GLN A 142 24.44 76.70 18.74
CA GLN A 142 25.29 77.89 18.60
C GLN A 142 24.46 79.18 18.51
N ASN A 143 23.32 79.16 17.81
CA ASN A 143 22.43 80.32 17.71
C ASN A 143 21.69 80.68 19.01
N SER A 144 21.58 79.76 19.98
CA SER A 144 20.99 80.04 21.30
C SER A 144 22.01 80.50 22.35
N LYS A 145 23.32 80.40 22.07
CA LYS A 145 24.40 80.86 22.97
C LYS A 145 24.91 82.26 22.63
N SER A 146 24.66 82.76 21.42
CA SER A 146 25.10 84.08 20.96
C SER A 146 24.21 85.25 21.41
N ASP A 147 23.06 85.00 22.04
CA ASP A 147 22.15 86.07 22.49
C ASP A 147 22.31 86.43 23.98
N HIS A 148 23.18 85.76 24.73
CA HIS A 148 23.39 86.03 26.14
C HIS A 148 24.88 86.03 26.53
N SER A 149 25.62 87.07 26.17
CA SER A 149 26.89 87.54 26.78
C SER A 149 27.65 88.43 25.78
N PHE A 150 28.08 89.66 26.02
CA PHE A 150 28.15 90.49 27.22
C PHE A 150 28.25 91.94 26.72
N SER A 151 27.28 92.76 27.11
CA SER A 151 27.43 94.21 27.18
C SER A 151 28.37 94.55 28.32
N SER A 152 29.46 95.26 28.03
CA SER A 152 30.31 96.09 28.94
C SER A 152 31.77 95.93 28.51
N LEU A 153 32.59 96.95 28.33
CA LEU A 153 32.47 98.37 28.62
C LEU A 153 33.58 99.08 27.83
N ASN A 154 33.33 100.34 27.54
CA ASN A 154 34.10 101.24 26.70
C ASN A 154 35.29 101.86 27.50
N PRO A 155 36.02 102.88 27.00
CA PRO A 155 37.46 102.84 26.75
C PRO A 155 38.28 103.76 27.69
N ILE A 156 39.60 103.74 27.54
CA ILE A 156 40.52 104.87 27.23
C ILE A 156 41.90 104.25 26.96
#